data_AF-A0A3C1GT03-F1
#
_entry.id   AF-A0A3C1GT03-F1
#
_cell.length_a   1.000
_cell.length_b   1.000
_cell.length_c   1.000
_cell.angle_alpha   90.00
_cell.angle_beta   90.00
_cell.angle_gamma   90.00
#
_symmetry.space_group_name_H-M   'P 1'
#
loop_
_entity.id
_entity.type
_entity.pdbx_description
1 polymer ?
#
loop_
_entity_poly.entity_id
_entity_poly.type
_entity_poly.pdbx_seq_one_letter_code
_entity_poly.pdbx_strand_id
1 'polypeptide(L)' 'STLGFEHRHKDIIEQFGRYPHRNETLGRESTDKEKEFLQQPGSSF' A
#
# COMPACT_ATOMS: atom_id res chain seq x y z
N SER A 1 -11.62 -4.59 -13.56
CA SER A 1 -12.68 -3.58 -13.45
C SER A 1 -12.31 -2.55 -12.40
N THR A 2 -12.58 -1.26 -12.63
CA THR A 2 -12.25 -0.14 -11.73
C THR A 2 -12.67 -0.40 -10.28
N LEU A 3 -13.85 -0.99 -10.08
CA LEU A 3 -14.38 -1.34 -8.76
C LEU A 3 -13.45 -2.25 -7.92
N GLY A 4 -12.82 -3.24 -8.56
CA GLY A 4 -11.90 -4.15 -7.86
C GLY A 4 -10.61 -3.46 -7.40
N PHE A 5 -10.19 -2.41 -8.11
CA PHE A 5 -9.04 -1.59 -7.70
C PHE A 5 -9.40 -0.67 -6.53
N GLU A 6 -10.59 -0.10 -6.52
CA GLU A 6 -11.06 0.75 -5.42
C GLU A 6 -11.16 -0.02 -4.10
N HIS A 7 -11.66 -1.27 -4.14
CA HIS A 7 -11.67 -2.14 -2.95
C HIS A 7 -10.25 -2.40 -2.41
N ARG A 8 -9.28 -2.73 -3.27
CA ARG A 8 -7.89 -2.92 -2.84
C ARG A 8 -7.28 -1.65 -2.25
N HIS A 9 -7.58 -0.48 -2.83
CA HIS A 9 -7.13 0.80 -2.27
C HIS A 9 -7.73 1.06 -0.89
N LYS A 10 -9.01 0.73 -0.69
CA LYS A 10 -9.69 0.82 0.60
C LYS A 10 -9.03 -0.10 1.62
N ASP A 11 -8.76 -1.36 1.26
CA ASP A 11 -8.14 -2.35 2.16
C ASP A 11 -6.75 -1.89 2.63
N ILE A 12 -5.95 -1.29 1.73
CA ILE A 12 -4.63 -0.73 2.08
C ILE A 12 -4.76 0.42 3.08
N ILE A 13 -5.71 1.33 2.87
CA ILE A 13 -5.96 2.42 3.80
C ILE A 13 -6.51 1.90 5.14
N GLU A 14 -7.38 0.88 5.14
CA GLU A 14 -7.89 0.27 6.37
C GLU A 14 -6.77 -0.46 7.15
N GLN A 15 -5.83 -1.11 6.45
CA GLN A 15 -4.75 -1.87 7.08
C GLN A 15 -3.58 -1.01 7.54
N PHE A 16 -3.18 -0.01 6.75
CA PHE A 16 -1.97 0.79 6.98
C PHE A 16 -2.25 2.25 7.34
N GLY A 17 -3.48 2.74 7.14
CA GLY A 17 -3.85 4.15 7.35
C GLY A 17 -3.26 5.12 6.31
N ARG A 18 -2.48 4.61 5.37
CA ARG A 18 -1.73 5.36 4.34
C ARG A 18 -1.36 4.43 3.20
N TYR A 19 -0.74 5.01 2.17
CA TYR A 19 -0.23 4.28 1.01
C TYR A 19 1.26 3.97 1.17
N PRO A 20 1.66 2.71 1.45
CA PRO A 20 3.05 2.36 1.73
C PRO A 20 4.01 2.66 0.56
N HIS A 21 3.52 2.58 -0.68
CA HIS A 21 4.29 2.89 -1.88
C HIS A 21 4.69 4.37 -1.98
N ARG A 22 4.02 5.27 -1.24
CA ARG A 22 4.41 6.70 -1.17
C ARG A 22 5.40 7.00 -0.04
N ASN A 23 5.76 6.02 0.79
CA ASN A 23 6.61 6.27 1.94
C ASN A 23 7.99 6.80 1.51
N GLU A 24 8.65 6.15 0.56
CA GLU A 24 9.97 6.57 0.04
C GLU A 24 9.93 7.98 -0.56
N THR A 25 8.95 8.26 -1.44
CA THR A 25 8.80 9.59 -2.08
C THR A 25 8.51 10.69 -1.07
N LEU A 26 7.84 10.37 0.05
CA LEU A 26 7.51 11.32 1.11
C LEU A 26 8.54 11.33 2.25
N GLY A 27 9.66 10.60 2.11
CA GLY A 27 10.72 10.52 3.14
C GLY A 27 10.27 9.84 4.44
N ARG A 28 9.25 8.98 4.39
CA ARG A 28 8.74 8.22 5.53
C ARG A 28 9.40 6.86 5.60
N GLU A 29 9.69 6.41 6.82
CA GLU A 29 10.16 5.05 7.04
C GLU A 29 8.97 4.06 6.97
N SER A 30 9.12 3.02 6.16
CA SER A 30 8.17 1.91 6.10
C SER A 30 8.39 0.97 7.27
N THR A 31 7.30 0.55 7.91
CA THR A 31 7.29 -0.53 8.90
C THR A 31 7.59 -1.87 8.24
N ASP A 32 7.96 -2.89 9.01
CA ASP A 32 8.28 -4.21 8.44
C ASP A 32 7.08 -4.85 7.73
N LYS A 33 5.86 -4.65 8.25
CA LYS A 33 4.62 -5.08 7.58
C LYS A 33 4.41 -4.38 6.23
N GLU A 34 4.71 -3.08 6.16
CA GLU A 34 4.64 -2.32 4.92
C GLU A 34 5.71 -2.79 3.92
N LYS A 35 6.93 -3.08 4.38
CA LYS A 35 8.00 -3.63 3.52
C LYS A 35 7.64 -5.00 2.96
N GLU A 36 7.03 -5.87 3.78
CA GLU A 36 6.55 -7.17 3.33
C GLU A 36 5.42 -7.04 2.31
N PHE A 37 4.45 -6.14 2.57
CA PHE A 37 3.39 -5.82 1.63
C PHE A 37 3.94 -5.34 0.29
N LEU A 38 4.91 -4.43 0.29
CA LEU A 38 5.54 -3.89 -0.93
C LEU A 38 6.30 -4.94 -1.76
N GLN A 39 6.66 -6.09 -1.17
CA GLN A 39 7.29 -7.19 -1.89
C GLN A 39 6.28 -8.14 -2.54
N GLN A 40 4.99 -8.07 -2.17
CA GLN A 40 3.97 -8.94 -2.73
C GLN A 40 3.56 -8.50 -4.14
N PRO A 41 3.22 -9.44 -5.04
CA PRO A 41 2.72 -9.11 -6.37
C PRO A 41 1.36 -8.40 -6.26
N GLY A 42 1.21 -7.29 -6.99
CA GLY A 42 0.01 -6.44 -6.88
C GLY A 42 -0.02 -5.61 -5.60
N SER A 43 1.14 -5.20 -5.09
CA SER A 43 1.28 -4.17 -4.06
C SER A 43 1.53 -2.77 -4.65
N SER A 44 1.81 -2.72 -5.95
CA SER A 44 1.84 -1.51 -6.77
C SER A 44 0.75 -1.58 -7.83
N PHE A 45 0.00 -0.50 -7.95
CA PHE A 45 -1.00 -0.23 -8.98
C PHE A 45 -1.08 1.28 -9.21
#